data_AF-A0A7G8WMQ8-F1
#
_entry.id   AF-A0A7G8WMQ8-F1
#
_cell.length_a   1.000
_cell.length_b   1.000
_cell.length_c   1.000
_cell.angle_alpha   90.00
_cell.angle_beta   90.00
_cell.angle_gamma   90.00
#
_symmetry.space_group_name_H-M   'P 1'
#
loop_
_entity.id
_entity.type
_entity.pdbx_description
1 polymer ?
#
loop_
_entity_poly.entity_id
_entity_poly.type
_entity_poly.pdbx_seq_one_letter_code
_entity_poly.pdbx_strand_id
1 'polypeptide(L)'
;MPDIHPNSGDHPSTSVHPDSRALRLGIAGPVGTGKSSLIAMICRELNTELSLGVITNDIYTDEDARYLRSAGVLDPERIRAVETGACPHTAIRDDVTANLLAVEDLEADFAPLDVVLVESGGDNLTATFSPALVDAQIFVLDVAGGGDVARKGGPGIGRADLLVVNKTDLGPHVGVDVRQMVADGMKARDGRPVLALSRHDRESIDGLMAWVRELLVAFRSGRHVAVDPGPMAPHSHAEAGGTAVLHVHGGAGPHSHVHPLS
;
A
#
# COMPACT_ATOMS: atom_id res chain seq x y z
N MET A 1 37.03 5.88 45.21
CA MET A 1 36.21 4.99 44.37
C MET A 1 35.44 4.03 45.27
N PRO A 2 34.22 3.59 44.90
CA PRO A 2 33.53 3.73 43.60
C PRO A 2 32.24 4.60 43.71
N ASP A 3 31.80 5.39 42.73
CA ASP A 3 31.30 5.12 41.37
C ASP A 3 30.13 4.11 41.32
N ILE A 4 28.90 4.63 41.20
CA ILE A 4 27.69 3.86 40.92
C ILE A 4 26.88 4.56 39.82
N HIS A 5 27.05 4.08 38.60
CA HIS A 5 26.01 3.94 37.57
C HIS A 5 26.18 2.52 36.99
N PRO A 6 25.19 1.90 36.33
CA PRO A 6 23.82 2.32 36.03
C PRO A 6 22.75 1.23 36.32
N ASN A 7 21.49 1.48 36.01
CA ASN A 7 20.58 0.39 35.61
C ASN A 7 19.86 0.83 34.32
N SER A 8 20.43 0.43 33.18
CA SER A 8 19.79 0.48 31.88
C SER A 8 18.81 -0.69 31.80
N GLY A 9 17.52 -0.38 31.68
CA GLY A 9 16.47 -1.35 31.49
C GLY A 9 16.70 -2.16 30.21
N ASP A 10 16.71 -3.47 30.40
CA ASP A 10 16.81 -4.48 29.35
C ASP A 10 15.47 -4.50 28.59
N HIS A 11 15.47 -3.97 27.36
CA HIS A 11 14.35 -4.14 26.43
C HIS A 11 14.52 -5.51 25.76
N PRO A 12 13.46 -6.34 25.68
CA PRO A 12 13.56 -7.65 25.06
C PRO A 12 13.93 -7.49 23.58
N SER A 13 15.15 -7.87 23.24
CA SER A 13 15.65 -7.87 21.88
C SER A 13 14.99 -9.01 21.10
N THR A 14 14.02 -8.68 20.26
CA THR A 14 13.65 -9.55 19.13
C THR A 14 14.90 -9.73 18.28
N SER A 15 15.40 -10.95 18.20
CA SER A 15 16.60 -11.31 17.45
C SER A 15 16.44 -10.93 15.97
N VAL A 16 16.98 -9.78 15.59
CA VAL A 16 17.13 -9.38 14.19
C VAL A 16 18.20 -10.28 13.58
N HIS A 17 17.87 -11.03 12.54
CA HIS A 17 18.89 -11.66 11.70
C HIS A 17 19.60 -10.54 10.94
N PRO A 18 20.91 -10.31 11.17
CA PRO A 18 21.64 -9.20 10.54
C PRO A 18 21.68 -9.26 9.00
N ASP A 19 21.23 -10.36 8.39
CA ASP A 19 21.18 -10.58 6.95
C ASP A 19 19.76 -10.50 6.33
N SER A 20 18.69 -10.24 7.09
CA SER A 20 17.34 -10.19 6.52
C SER A 20 16.97 -8.76 6.11
N ARG A 21 16.68 -8.52 4.82
CA ARG A 21 16.16 -7.22 4.35
C ARG A 21 14.85 -6.85 5.04
N ALA A 22 14.53 -5.56 5.04
CA ALA A 22 13.29 -5.05 5.61
C ALA A 22 12.05 -5.60 4.88
N LEU A 23 10.91 -5.70 5.58
CA LEU A 23 9.62 -5.90 4.93
C LEU A 23 9.29 -4.65 4.10
N ARG A 24 9.06 -4.80 2.80
CA ARG A 24 8.66 -3.68 1.92
C ARG A 24 7.14 -3.71 1.76
N LEU A 25 6.46 -2.69 2.28
CA LEU A 25 4.99 -2.60 2.30
C LEU A 25 4.51 -1.45 1.41
N GLY A 26 3.84 -1.79 0.31
CA GLY A 26 3.29 -0.84 -0.64
C GLY A 26 1.95 -0.25 -0.17
N ILE A 27 1.76 1.06 -0.33
CA ILE A 27 0.50 1.76 -0.03
C ILE A 27 -0.02 2.40 -1.32
N ALA A 28 -1.08 1.82 -1.90
CA ALA A 28 -1.68 2.27 -3.16
C ALA A 28 -3.11 2.76 -2.98
N GLY A 29 -3.61 3.53 -3.94
CA GLY A 29 -5.00 3.97 -3.99
C GLY A 29 -5.21 5.30 -4.71
N PRO A 30 -6.49 5.69 -4.94
CA PRO A 30 -6.86 6.97 -5.52
C PRO A 30 -6.25 8.19 -4.84
N VAL A 31 -6.06 9.24 -5.63
CA VAL A 31 -5.67 10.57 -5.15
C VAL A 31 -6.65 11.00 -4.04
N GLY A 32 -6.10 11.54 -2.95
CA GLY A 32 -6.89 12.07 -1.85
C GLY A 32 -7.45 11.05 -0.86
N THR A 33 -7.27 9.74 -1.07
CA THR A 33 -7.76 8.68 -0.14
C THR A 33 -7.05 8.65 1.22
N GLY A 34 -5.93 9.36 1.35
CA GLY A 34 -5.19 9.53 2.60
C GLY A 34 -4.02 8.56 2.78
N LYS A 35 -3.38 8.11 1.69
CA LYS A 35 -2.20 7.23 1.70
C LYS A 35 -1.05 7.78 2.56
N SER A 36 -0.61 9.01 2.31
CA SER A 36 0.46 9.65 3.09
C SER A 36 0.05 9.86 4.55
N SER A 37 -1.23 10.14 4.83
CA SER A 37 -1.75 10.19 6.21
C SER A 37 -1.77 8.82 6.89
N LEU A 38 -2.04 7.74 6.16
CA LEU A 38 -1.95 6.35 6.63
C LEU A 38 -0.49 6.00 6.98
N ILE A 39 0.46 6.36 6.10
CA ILE A 39 1.89 6.18 6.35
C ILE A 39 2.31 6.95 7.61
N ALA A 40 1.93 8.22 7.72
CA ALA A 40 2.22 9.02 8.91
C ALA A 40 1.67 8.40 10.20
N MET A 41 0.47 7.80 10.13
CA MET A 41 -0.15 7.09 11.24
C MET A 41 0.66 5.84 11.62
N ILE A 42 1.01 4.98 10.65
CA ILE A 42 1.83 3.79 10.88
C ILE A 42 3.18 4.19 11.52
N CYS A 43 3.85 5.19 10.95
CA CYS A 43 5.11 5.69 11.49
C CYS A 43 4.96 6.20 12.92
N ARG A 44 3.96 7.02 13.21
CA ARG A 44 3.76 7.59 14.55
C ARG A 44 3.52 6.52 15.61
N GLU A 45 2.73 5.50 15.28
CA GLU A 45 2.35 4.45 16.22
C GLU A 45 3.46 3.41 16.42
N LEU A 46 4.27 3.14 15.41
CA LEU A 46 5.25 2.05 15.43
C LEU A 46 6.72 2.49 15.52
N ASN A 47 7.07 3.78 15.38
CA ASN A 47 8.48 4.22 15.35
C ASN A 47 9.26 3.97 16.65
N THR A 48 8.58 3.74 17.78
CA THR A 48 9.23 3.40 19.06
C THR A 48 9.50 1.90 19.19
N GLU A 49 8.84 1.08 18.38
CA GLU A 49 8.93 -0.38 18.38
C GLU A 49 9.72 -0.92 17.18
N LEU A 50 9.65 -0.23 16.05
CA LEU A 50 10.19 -0.65 14.76
C LEU A 50 11.08 0.45 14.15
N SER A 51 12.19 0.04 13.56
CA SER A 51 13.02 0.87 12.68
C SER A 51 12.36 0.97 11.30
N LEU A 52 11.84 2.16 10.99
CA LEU A 52 11.04 2.41 9.78
C LEU A 52 11.78 3.30 8.78
N GLY A 53 11.49 3.10 7.50
CA GLY A 53 11.86 3.97 6.39
C GLY A 53 10.67 4.20 5.46
N VAL A 54 10.66 5.32 4.72
CA VAL A 54 9.59 5.66 3.78
C VAL A 54 10.16 6.11 2.44
N ILE A 55 9.60 5.54 1.37
CA ILE A 55 9.74 6.04 0.00
C ILE A 55 8.38 6.58 -0.43
N THR A 56 8.32 7.84 -0.84
CA THR A 56 7.13 8.42 -1.50
C THR A 56 7.39 8.55 -2.98
N ASN A 57 6.43 8.12 -3.80
CA ASN A 57 6.48 8.25 -5.24
C ASN A 57 5.44 9.27 -5.70
N ASP A 58 5.89 10.28 -6.42
CA ASP A 58 5.01 11.24 -7.10
C ASP A 58 5.56 11.58 -8.49
N ILE A 59 4.70 12.11 -9.36
CA ILE A 59 5.03 12.34 -10.77
C ILE A 59 5.93 13.56 -10.93
N TYR A 60 5.62 14.65 -10.20
CA TYR A 60 6.21 15.97 -10.45
C TYR A 60 6.62 16.74 -9.20
N THR A 61 6.33 16.25 -7.99
CA THR A 61 6.57 16.98 -6.75
C THR A 61 7.11 16.08 -5.65
N ASP A 62 7.59 16.69 -4.57
CA ASP A 62 7.95 16.03 -3.32
C ASP A 62 6.94 16.36 -2.19
N GLU A 63 5.70 16.74 -2.54
CA GLU A 63 4.68 17.19 -1.59
C GLU A 63 4.38 16.15 -0.51
N ASP A 64 4.26 14.87 -0.89
CA ASP A 64 4.00 13.78 0.05
C ASP A 64 5.17 13.59 1.03
N ALA A 65 6.42 13.64 0.54
CA ALA A 65 7.60 13.60 1.41
C ALA A 65 7.67 14.81 2.35
N ARG A 66 7.39 16.02 1.84
CA ARG A 66 7.35 17.24 2.67
C ARG A 66 6.27 17.14 3.74
N TYR A 67 5.09 16.64 3.39
CA TYR A 67 4.01 16.38 4.34
C TYR A 67 4.50 15.44 5.46
N LEU A 68 5.09 14.29 5.11
CA LEU A 68 5.58 13.32 6.10
C LEU A 68 6.69 13.87 6.99
N ARG A 69 7.67 14.59 6.41
CA ARG A 69 8.75 15.25 7.16
C ARG A 69 8.18 16.29 8.13
N SER A 70 7.22 17.10 7.67
CA SER A 70 6.56 18.10 8.52
C SER A 70 5.69 17.49 9.62
N ALA A 71 5.16 16.28 9.41
CA ALA A 71 4.39 15.55 10.40
C ALA A 71 5.27 15.04 11.57
N GLY A 72 6.60 15.09 11.43
CA GLY A 72 7.55 14.75 12.49
C GLY A 72 7.47 13.30 12.96
N VAL A 73 7.08 12.38 12.06
CA VAL A 73 6.81 10.97 12.40
C VAL A 73 8.04 10.08 12.34
N LEU A 74 9.10 10.53 11.66
CA LEU A 74 10.42 9.92 11.55
C LEU A 74 11.49 11.01 11.39
N ASP A 75 12.76 10.62 11.51
CA ASP A 75 13.87 11.45 11.03
C ASP A 75 13.66 11.79 9.54
N PRO A 76 13.75 13.08 9.13
CA PRO A 76 13.57 13.48 7.74
C PRO A 76 14.44 12.73 6.73
N GLU A 77 15.64 12.27 7.12
CA GLU A 77 16.55 11.54 6.23
C GLU A 77 16.05 10.11 5.93
N ARG A 78 15.16 9.57 6.78
CA ARG A 78 14.49 8.27 6.58
C ARG A 78 13.28 8.34 5.64
N ILE A 79 12.97 9.53 5.12
CA ILE A 79 11.86 9.77 4.18
C ILE A 79 12.47 10.27 2.87
N ARG A 80 12.38 9.46 1.81
CA ARG A 80 12.91 9.80 0.47
C ARG A 80 11.78 9.96 -0.53
N ALA A 81 11.89 11.00 -1.35
CA ALA A 81 11.01 11.21 -2.48
C ALA A 81 11.65 10.63 -3.74
N VAL A 82 10.83 9.99 -4.58
CA VAL A 82 11.19 9.57 -5.93
C VAL A 82 10.24 10.31 -6.88
N GLU A 83 10.80 11.23 -7.66
CA GLU A 83 10.11 11.88 -8.75
C GLU A 83 10.28 11.04 -10.01
N THR A 84 9.19 10.42 -10.47
CA THR A 84 9.29 9.41 -11.53
C THR A 84 9.15 10.01 -12.92
N GLY A 85 8.51 11.18 -13.04
CA GLY A 85 8.20 11.83 -14.32
C GLY A 85 7.31 11.00 -15.25
N ALA A 86 6.76 9.88 -14.76
CA ALA A 86 6.02 8.89 -15.53
C ALA A 86 4.64 8.62 -14.90
N CYS A 87 3.79 7.88 -15.61
CA CYS A 87 2.51 7.43 -15.07
C CYS A 87 2.74 6.68 -13.74
N PRO A 88 2.01 6.98 -12.66
CA PRO A 88 2.20 6.35 -11.34
C PRO A 88 2.21 4.82 -11.40
N HIS A 89 1.39 4.25 -12.30
CA HIS A 89 1.28 2.81 -12.51
C HIS A 89 2.59 2.19 -13.00
N THR A 90 3.23 2.82 -13.99
CA THR A 90 4.50 2.35 -14.56
C THR A 90 5.56 2.31 -13.48
N ALA A 91 5.65 3.36 -12.66
CA ALA A 91 6.71 3.49 -11.66
C ALA A 91 6.66 2.48 -10.51
N ILE A 92 5.50 1.85 -10.27
CA ILE A 92 5.33 0.86 -9.20
C ILE A 92 5.13 -0.56 -9.73
N ARG A 93 4.91 -0.74 -11.03
CA ARG A 93 4.60 -2.05 -11.63
C ARG A 93 5.51 -2.43 -12.78
N ASP A 94 5.59 -1.60 -13.82
CA ASP A 94 6.25 -1.95 -15.08
C ASP A 94 7.75 -1.59 -15.08
N ASP A 95 8.11 -0.45 -14.51
CA ASP A 95 9.49 0.01 -14.31
C ASP A 95 9.66 0.51 -12.88
N VAL A 96 10.01 -0.42 -11.99
CA VAL A 96 10.19 -0.16 -10.56
C VAL A 96 11.59 0.30 -10.20
N THR A 97 12.48 0.48 -11.19
CA THR A 97 13.92 0.63 -10.98
C THR A 97 14.25 1.80 -10.05
N ALA A 98 13.66 2.97 -10.29
CA ALA A 98 13.92 4.16 -9.48
C ALA A 98 13.48 3.98 -8.01
N ASN A 99 12.30 3.37 -7.80
CA ASN A 99 11.80 3.09 -6.45
C ASN A 99 12.64 2.01 -5.76
N LEU A 100 13.02 0.95 -6.48
CA LEU A 100 13.82 -0.13 -5.92
C LEU A 100 15.20 0.35 -5.49
N LEU A 101 15.88 1.15 -6.33
CA LEU A 101 17.16 1.77 -5.98
C LEU A 101 17.03 2.67 -4.75
N ALA A 102 15.97 3.49 -4.69
CA ALA A 102 15.73 4.36 -3.53
C ALA A 102 15.49 3.55 -2.23
N VAL A 103 14.81 2.40 -2.31
CA VAL A 103 14.64 1.47 -1.18
C VAL A 103 15.98 0.86 -0.78
N GLU A 104 16.77 0.37 -1.73
CA GLU A 104 18.07 -0.25 -1.46
C GLU A 104 19.07 0.73 -0.84
N ASP A 105 19.13 1.97 -1.35
CA ASP A 105 19.97 3.01 -0.78
C ASP A 105 19.49 3.39 0.64
N LEU A 106 18.18 3.40 0.89
CA LEU A 106 17.63 3.68 2.22
C LEU A 106 17.95 2.55 3.21
N GLU A 107 17.83 1.30 2.77
CA GLU A 107 18.23 0.13 3.54
C GLU A 107 19.74 0.15 3.83
N ALA A 108 20.58 0.54 2.87
CA ALA A 108 22.03 0.64 3.06
C ALA A 108 22.42 1.72 4.09
N ASP A 109 21.78 2.89 4.05
CA ASP A 109 22.14 4.02 4.92
C ASP A 109 21.59 3.87 6.35
N PHE A 110 20.47 3.15 6.54
CA PHE A 110 19.77 3.07 7.83
C PHE A 110 19.57 1.65 8.36
N ALA A 111 20.27 0.66 7.80
CA ALA A 111 20.21 -0.71 8.29
C ALA A 111 20.54 -0.81 9.80
N PRO A 112 19.84 -1.68 10.55
CA PRO A 112 18.70 -2.49 10.13
C PRO A 112 17.38 -1.68 10.12
N LEU A 113 16.59 -1.89 9.06
CA LEU A 113 15.20 -1.46 8.98
C LEU A 113 14.29 -2.69 9.15
N ASP A 114 13.21 -2.55 9.90
CA ASP A 114 12.19 -3.59 10.06
C ASP A 114 11.18 -3.53 8.92
N VAL A 115 10.75 -2.32 8.55
CA VAL A 115 9.76 -2.06 7.50
C VAL A 115 10.14 -0.84 6.67
N VAL A 116 10.07 -0.96 5.35
CA VAL A 116 10.10 0.16 4.41
C VAL A 116 8.71 0.34 3.80
N LEU A 117 8.09 1.49 4.04
CA LEU A 117 6.80 1.85 3.46
C LEU A 117 7.03 2.50 2.09
N VAL A 118 6.33 2.03 1.05
CA VAL A 118 6.44 2.57 -0.30
C VAL A 118 5.08 3.13 -0.72
N GLU A 119 4.94 4.45 -0.77
CA GLU A 119 3.73 5.11 -1.26
C GLU A 119 3.71 5.11 -2.80
N SER A 120 2.58 4.76 -3.41
CA SER A 120 2.37 5.04 -4.83
C SER A 120 1.97 6.49 -5.07
N GLY A 121 2.24 7.01 -6.27
CA GLY A 121 1.51 8.18 -6.75
C GLY A 121 0.00 7.90 -6.75
N GLY A 122 -0.82 8.95 -6.63
CA GLY A 122 -2.28 8.77 -6.68
C GLY A 122 -2.73 8.25 -8.06
N ASP A 123 -3.42 7.11 -8.09
CA ASP A 123 -3.83 6.43 -9.32
C ASP A 123 -5.20 5.74 -9.13
N ASN A 124 -5.82 5.25 -10.20
CA ASN A 124 -7.16 4.69 -10.18
C ASN A 124 -7.25 3.34 -9.43
N LEU A 125 -8.44 2.74 -9.44
CA LEU A 125 -8.79 1.50 -8.72
C LEU A 125 -7.96 0.26 -9.10
N THR A 126 -7.14 0.36 -10.15
CA THR A 126 -6.34 -0.74 -10.67
C THR A 126 -4.90 -0.75 -10.16
N ALA A 127 -4.45 0.29 -9.44
CA ALA A 127 -3.05 0.40 -8.99
C ALA A 127 -2.61 -0.84 -8.19
N THR A 128 -1.51 -1.45 -8.62
CA THR A 128 -0.91 -2.63 -7.98
C THR A 128 0.60 -2.55 -8.05
N PHE A 129 1.28 -2.99 -7.00
CA PHE A 129 2.74 -3.03 -6.98
C PHE A 129 3.30 -4.29 -7.64
N SER A 130 4.47 -4.17 -8.25
CA SER A 130 5.29 -5.31 -8.65
C SER A 130 5.80 -6.06 -7.41
N PRO A 131 5.78 -7.41 -7.39
CA PRO A 131 6.41 -8.19 -6.33
C PRO A 131 7.94 -8.03 -6.29
N ALA A 132 8.55 -7.46 -7.33
CA ALA A 132 9.96 -7.09 -7.31
C ALA A 132 10.24 -5.86 -6.42
N LEU A 133 9.21 -5.02 -6.17
CA LEU A 133 9.33 -3.80 -5.38
C LEU A 133 8.86 -3.99 -3.93
N VAL A 134 7.70 -4.64 -3.73
CA VAL A 134 7.09 -4.81 -2.39
C VAL A 134 6.72 -6.26 -2.09
N ASP A 135 6.69 -6.60 -0.81
CA ASP A 135 6.28 -7.92 -0.32
C ASP A 135 4.77 -8.06 -0.14
N ALA A 136 4.12 -6.96 0.23
CA ALA A 136 2.69 -6.88 0.46
C ALA A 136 2.20 -5.48 0.10
N GLN A 137 0.89 -5.34 -0.10
CA GLN A 137 0.28 -4.05 -0.40
C GLN A 137 -1.02 -3.82 0.38
N ILE A 138 -1.17 -2.58 0.85
CA ILE A 138 -2.42 -2.02 1.31
C ILE A 138 -3.02 -1.19 0.18
N PHE A 139 -4.27 -1.45 -0.16
CA PHE A 139 -5.04 -0.60 -1.05
C PHE A 139 -6.00 0.27 -0.24
N VAL A 140 -5.95 1.59 -0.44
CA VAL A 140 -6.72 2.57 0.32
C VAL A 140 -7.86 3.11 -0.54
N LEU A 141 -9.08 2.87 -0.08
CA LEU A 141 -10.27 3.60 -0.50
C LEU A 141 -10.65 4.58 0.59
N ASP A 142 -11.49 5.56 0.27
CA ASP A 142 -12.15 6.35 1.29
C ASP A 142 -13.66 6.39 1.08
N VAL A 143 -14.36 6.70 2.16
CA VAL A 143 -15.82 6.76 2.19
C VAL A 143 -16.37 7.93 1.37
N ALA A 144 -15.61 9.02 1.19
CA ALA A 144 -16.02 10.17 0.38
C ALA A 144 -16.03 9.87 -1.13
N GLY A 145 -15.28 8.85 -1.58
CA GLY A 145 -15.31 8.34 -2.95
C GLY A 145 -16.59 7.61 -3.34
N GLY A 146 -17.47 7.30 -2.37
CA GLY A 146 -18.74 6.62 -2.57
C GLY A 146 -18.71 5.13 -2.21
N GLY A 147 -19.79 4.65 -1.57
CA GLY A 147 -19.88 3.27 -1.08
C GLY A 147 -19.94 2.18 -2.16
N ASP A 148 -20.20 2.55 -3.42
CA ASP A 148 -20.20 1.65 -4.57
C ASP A 148 -18.79 1.28 -5.04
N VAL A 149 -17.78 2.10 -4.72
CA VAL A 149 -16.40 1.91 -5.18
C VAL A 149 -15.83 0.56 -4.74
N ALA A 150 -16.15 0.10 -3.52
CA ALA A 150 -15.73 -1.21 -3.03
C ALA A 150 -16.24 -2.38 -3.89
N ARG A 151 -17.40 -2.24 -4.57
CA ARG A 151 -18.00 -3.26 -5.44
C ARG A 151 -17.44 -3.25 -6.86
N LYS A 152 -16.82 -2.15 -7.30
CA LYS A 152 -16.28 -2.01 -8.66
C LYS A 152 -15.15 -3.01 -8.92
N GLY A 153 -14.52 -3.53 -7.87
CA GLY A 153 -13.45 -4.50 -7.98
C GLY A 153 -12.24 -3.94 -8.73
N GLY A 154 -11.59 -4.79 -9.51
CA GLY A 154 -10.32 -4.46 -10.17
C GLY A 154 -9.11 -4.94 -9.37
N PRO A 155 -7.91 -4.93 -9.97
CA PRO A 155 -6.75 -5.58 -9.40
C PRO A 155 -6.28 -4.95 -8.08
N GLY A 156 -6.38 -3.62 -7.91
CA GLY A 156 -6.05 -2.96 -6.65
C GLY A 156 -6.98 -3.39 -5.50
N ILE A 157 -8.30 -3.30 -5.73
CA ILE A 157 -9.31 -3.72 -4.75
C ILE A 157 -9.27 -5.23 -4.51
N GLY A 158 -9.23 -6.06 -5.54
CA GLY A 158 -9.40 -7.52 -5.42
C GLY A 158 -8.17 -8.26 -4.89
N ARG A 159 -6.97 -7.69 -5.09
CA ARG A 159 -5.71 -8.45 -4.96
C ARG A 159 -4.72 -7.89 -3.94
N ALA A 160 -5.01 -6.75 -3.32
CA ALA A 160 -4.23 -6.27 -2.19
C ALA A 160 -4.33 -7.21 -0.98
N ASP A 161 -3.28 -7.28 -0.17
CA ASP A 161 -3.25 -8.08 1.07
C ASP A 161 -4.23 -7.52 2.10
N LEU A 162 -4.35 -6.18 2.15
CA LEU A 162 -5.35 -5.48 2.94
C LEU A 162 -6.05 -4.40 2.09
N LEU A 163 -7.38 -4.35 2.16
CA LEU A 163 -8.14 -3.19 1.71
C LEU A 163 -8.47 -2.33 2.94
N VAL A 164 -8.13 -1.05 2.90
CA VAL A 164 -8.54 -0.08 3.92
C VAL A 164 -9.68 0.77 3.35
N VAL A 165 -10.79 0.83 4.07
CA VAL A 165 -11.88 1.80 3.87
C VAL A 165 -11.64 2.94 4.86
N ASN A 166 -11.01 4.01 4.39
CA ASN A 166 -10.55 5.12 5.20
C ASN A 166 -11.62 6.21 5.39
N LYS A 167 -11.40 7.09 6.38
CA LYS A 167 -12.27 8.24 6.71
C LYS A 167 -13.70 7.81 7.07
N THR A 168 -13.84 6.72 7.83
CA THR A 168 -15.15 6.17 8.19
C THR A 168 -16.01 7.11 9.04
N ASP A 169 -15.38 8.05 9.73
CA ASP A 169 -16.03 9.16 10.42
C ASP A 169 -16.87 10.05 9.48
N LEU A 170 -16.54 10.09 8.19
CA LEU A 170 -17.27 10.89 7.20
C LEU A 170 -18.56 10.22 6.69
N GLY A 171 -18.78 8.92 6.95
CA GLY A 171 -19.92 8.16 6.42
C GLY A 171 -21.28 8.84 6.60
N PRO A 172 -21.64 9.30 7.82
CA PRO A 172 -22.88 10.04 8.05
C PRO A 172 -23.00 11.35 7.26
N HIS A 173 -21.88 11.98 6.92
CA HIS A 173 -21.83 13.27 6.23
C HIS A 173 -21.94 13.13 4.70
N VAL A 174 -21.62 11.95 4.15
CA VAL A 174 -21.67 11.68 2.70
C VAL A 174 -22.69 10.61 2.31
N GLY A 175 -23.51 10.13 3.27
CA GLY A 175 -24.58 9.18 3.02
C GLY A 175 -24.10 7.77 2.68
N VAL A 176 -22.94 7.36 3.19
CA VAL A 176 -22.36 6.03 2.96
C VAL A 176 -22.47 5.18 4.20
N ASP A 177 -23.09 4.01 4.05
CA ASP A 177 -23.06 2.95 5.06
C ASP A 177 -21.70 2.24 5.02
N VAL A 178 -20.87 2.55 6.02
CA VAL A 178 -19.53 1.98 6.17
C VAL A 178 -19.57 0.46 6.33
N ARG A 179 -20.56 -0.08 7.07
CA ARG A 179 -20.67 -1.53 7.29
C ARG A 179 -20.98 -2.24 5.99
N GLN A 180 -21.89 -1.68 5.19
CA GLN A 180 -22.18 -2.21 3.86
C GLN A 180 -20.97 -2.11 2.94
N MET A 181 -20.23 -1.00 2.93
CA MET A 181 -19.03 -0.83 2.10
C MET A 181 -17.93 -1.84 2.45
N VAL A 182 -17.73 -2.15 3.74
CA VAL A 182 -16.81 -3.20 4.20
C VAL A 182 -17.26 -4.58 3.73
N ALA A 183 -18.54 -4.91 3.91
CA ALA A 183 -19.10 -6.19 3.48
C ALA A 183 -18.98 -6.38 1.96
N ASP A 184 -19.23 -5.32 1.20
CA ASP A 184 -19.07 -5.28 -0.26
C ASP A 184 -17.62 -5.51 -0.66
N GLY A 185 -16.67 -4.85 0.00
CA GLY A 185 -15.24 -5.04 -0.22
C GLY A 185 -14.80 -6.48 0.07
N MET A 186 -15.25 -7.05 1.19
CA MET A 186 -14.95 -8.45 1.53
C MET A 186 -15.49 -9.41 0.47
N LYS A 187 -16.71 -9.18 -0.01
CA LYS A 187 -17.32 -9.96 -1.08
C LYS A 187 -16.56 -9.84 -2.41
N ALA A 188 -16.13 -8.64 -2.79
CA ALA A 188 -15.35 -8.39 -3.99
C ALA A 188 -13.93 -8.99 -3.93
N ARG A 189 -13.50 -9.41 -2.74
CA ARG A 189 -12.15 -9.91 -2.44
C ARG A 189 -12.14 -11.36 -1.95
N ASP A 190 -13.20 -12.12 -2.22
CA ASP A 190 -13.32 -13.53 -1.81
C ASP A 190 -13.06 -13.78 -0.31
N GLY A 191 -13.49 -12.83 0.52
CA GLY A 191 -13.33 -12.89 1.98
C GLY A 191 -11.96 -12.42 2.50
N ARG A 192 -11.06 -11.91 1.64
CA ARG A 192 -9.79 -11.32 2.11
C ARG A 192 -10.05 -10.09 3.00
N PRO A 193 -9.10 -9.76 3.90
CA PRO A 193 -9.28 -8.71 4.89
C PRO A 193 -9.66 -7.35 4.30
N VAL A 194 -10.60 -6.70 4.99
CA VAL A 194 -11.00 -5.31 4.78
C VAL A 194 -11.08 -4.63 6.15
N LEU A 195 -10.39 -3.51 6.32
CA LEU A 195 -10.37 -2.73 7.55
C LEU A 195 -11.09 -1.40 7.35
N ALA A 196 -12.14 -1.17 8.15
CA ALA A 196 -12.71 0.17 8.33
C ALA A 196 -11.77 1.00 9.20
N LEU A 197 -11.36 2.18 8.74
CA LEU A 197 -10.39 3.02 9.41
C LEU A 197 -10.87 4.46 9.55
N SER A 198 -10.74 5.01 10.77
CA SER A 198 -10.77 6.46 11.00
C SER A 198 -9.57 6.86 11.86
N ARG A 199 -8.96 7.99 11.50
CA ARG A 199 -7.93 8.66 12.34
C ARG A 199 -8.44 9.10 13.71
N HIS A 200 -9.75 9.09 13.93
CA HIS A 200 -10.40 9.47 15.18
C HIS A 200 -10.84 8.27 16.01
N ASP A 201 -10.64 7.05 15.52
CA ASP A 201 -11.06 5.82 16.17
C ASP A 201 -9.84 4.96 16.52
N ARG A 202 -9.50 4.92 17.81
CA ARG A 202 -8.35 4.17 18.33
C ARG A 202 -8.43 2.68 18.01
N GLU A 203 -9.62 2.08 18.07
CA GLU A 203 -9.78 0.64 17.81
C GLU A 203 -9.41 0.32 16.36
N SER A 204 -9.83 1.16 15.42
CA SER A 204 -9.48 1.00 14.01
C SER A 204 -7.97 1.17 13.74
N ILE A 205 -7.32 2.11 14.44
CA ILE A 205 -5.87 2.33 14.37
C ILE A 205 -5.13 1.10 14.92
N ASP A 206 -5.57 0.58 16.07
CA ASP A 206 -5.03 -0.65 16.67
C ASP A 206 -5.16 -1.84 15.71
N GLY A 207 -6.29 -1.97 15.03
CA GLY A 207 -6.51 -3.00 14.01
C GLY A 207 -5.49 -2.92 12.87
N LEU A 208 -5.17 -1.71 12.38
CA LEU A 208 -4.14 -1.52 11.36
C LEU A 208 -2.74 -1.89 11.89
N MET A 209 -2.40 -1.46 13.11
CA MET A 209 -1.09 -1.74 13.69
C MET A 209 -0.91 -3.24 13.97
N ALA A 210 -1.97 -3.92 14.44
CA ALA A 210 -1.98 -5.37 14.62
C ALA A 210 -1.71 -6.09 13.30
N TRP A 211 -2.40 -5.70 12.23
CA TRP A 211 -2.18 -6.27 10.89
C TRP A 211 -0.73 -6.10 10.41
N VAL A 212 -0.13 -4.91 10.58
CA VAL A 212 1.27 -4.67 10.21
C VAL A 212 2.23 -5.56 11.02
N ARG A 213 2.03 -5.67 12.33
CA ARG A 213 2.86 -6.54 13.19
C ARG A 213 2.73 -8.02 12.81
N GLU A 214 1.51 -8.50 12.56
CA GLU A 214 1.25 -9.87 12.13
C GLU A 214 1.92 -10.18 10.78
N LEU A 215 1.82 -9.27 9.81
CA LEU A 215 2.49 -9.39 8.52
C LEU A 215 4.01 -9.44 8.68
N LEU A 216 4.61 -8.57 9.51
CA LEU A 216 6.04 -8.58 9.78
C LEU A 216 6.50 -9.90 10.40
N VAL A 217 5.74 -10.45 11.36
CA VAL A 217 6.01 -11.78 11.94
C VAL A 217 5.93 -12.87 10.87
N ALA A 218 4.90 -12.83 10.02
CA ALA A 218 4.74 -13.80 8.94
C ALA A 218 5.91 -13.74 7.94
N PHE A 219 6.31 -12.54 7.52
CA PHE A 219 7.46 -12.30 6.64
C PHE A 219 8.77 -12.83 7.23
N ARG A 220 9.09 -12.47 8.48
CA ARG A 220 10.32 -12.94 9.15
C ARG A 220 10.37 -14.45 9.33
N SER A 221 9.21 -15.09 9.48
CA SER A 221 9.11 -16.54 9.58
C SER A 221 9.11 -17.27 8.23
N GLY A 222 9.16 -16.54 7.10
CA GLY A 222 9.07 -17.11 5.75
C GLY A 222 7.67 -17.62 5.36
N ARG A 223 6.63 -17.33 6.16
CA ARG A 223 5.24 -17.72 5.87
C ARG A 223 4.54 -16.78 4.90
N HIS A 224 5.03 -15.55 4.78
CA HIS A 224 4.55 -14.60 3.78
C HIS A 224 5.51 -14.59 2.59
N VAL A 225 4.97 -14.74 1.39
CA VAL A 225 5.70 -14.66 0.12
C VAL A 225 4.99 -13.65 -0.75
N ALA A 226 5.75 -12.73 -1.36
CA ALA A 226 5.19 -11.75 -2.29
C ALA A 226 4.43 -12.46 -3.42
N VAL A 227 3.18 -12.07 -3.62
CA VAL A 227 2.33 -12.61 -4.67
C VAL A 227 2.24 -11.58 -5.78
N ASP A 228 2.58 -11.95 -7.02
CA ASP A 228 2.25 -11.11 -8.16
C ASP A 228 0.72 -11.01 -8.23
N PRO A 229 0.13 -9.80 -8.14
CA PRO A 229 -1.30 -9.68 -8.30
C PRO A 229 -1.73 -10.05 -9.73
N GLY A 230 -0.84 -10.30 -10.69
CA GLY A 230 -1.18 -10.78 -12.02
C GLY A 230 -1.54 -9.65 -12.99
N PRO A 231 -1.89 -9.97 -14.25
CA PRO A 231 -2.07 -8.95 -15.28
C PRO A 231 -3.25 -8.03 -14.99
N MET A 232 -3.25 -6.85 -15.62
CA MET A 232 -4.39 -5.93 -15.61
C MET A 232 -5.68 -6.67 -15.98
N ALA A 233 -6.77 -6.34 -15.31
CA ALA A 233 -8.06 -6.98 -15.58
C ALA A 233 -8.46 -6.72 -17.05
N PRO A 234 -8.96 -7.75 -17.78
CA PRO A 234 -9.53 -7.53 -19.09
C PRO A 234 -10.72 -6.57 -18.98
N HIS A 235 -10.85 -5.65 -19.94
CA HIS A 235 -11.94 -4.70 -20.00
C HIS A 235 -12.73 -4.88 -21.30
N SER A 236 -14.02 -4.56 -21.24
CA SER A 236 -14.92 -4.60 -22.40
C SER A 236 -15.56 -3.24 -22.61
N HIS A 237 -15.56 -2.76 -23.85
CA HIS A 237 -16.34 -1.59 -24.26
C HIS A 237 -17.67 -2.04 -24.85
N ALA A 238 -18.75 -1.35 -24.49
CA ALA A 238 -20.00 -1.42 -25.22
C ALA A 238 -19.91 -0.43 -26.39
N GLU A 239 -19.76 -0.93 -27.61
CA GLU A 239 -19.94 -0.10 -28.80
C GLU A 239 -21.43 0.22 -28.98
N ALA A 240 -21.73 1.35 -29.63
CA ALA A 240 -23.07 1.75 -30.04
C ALA A 240 -23.63 0.74 -31.05
N GLY A 241 -24.16 -0.37 -30.52
CA GLY A 241 -24.56 -1.55 -31.31
C GLY A 241 -24.84 -2.80 -30.46
N GLY A 242 -24.47 -2.84 -29.18
CA GLY A 242 -24.91 -3.88 -28.24
C GLY A 242 -24.07 -5.16 -28.20
N THR A 243 -22.95 -5.23 -28.93
CA THR A 243 -21.98 -6.32 -28.82
C THR A 243 -20.83 -5.93 -27.89
N ALA A 244 -20.66 -6.68 -26.79
CA ALA A 244 -19.53 -6.52 -25.88
C ALA A 244 -18.28 -7.20 -26.48
N VAL A 245 -17.21 -6.43 -26.70
CA VAL A 245 -15.90 -6.97 -27.13
C VAL A 245 -15.00 -7.08 -25.91
N LEU A 246 -14.48 -8.27 -25.65
CA LEU A 246 -13.53 -8.54 -24.56
C LEU A 246 -12.09 -8.27 -25.05
N HIS A 247 -11.39 -7.31 -24.45
CA HIS A 247 -9.98 -7.07 -24.74
C HIS A 247 -9.10 -7.73 -23.67
N VAL A 248 -8.13 -8.54 -24.13
CA VAL A 248 -7.09 -9.17 -23.32
C VAL A 248 -5.75 -8.68 -23.84
N HIS A 249 -5.00 -7.92 -23.02
CA HIS A 249 -3.64 -7.52 -23.38
C HIS A 249 -2.67 -8.65 -23.04
N GLY A 250 -2.35 -9.49 -24.02
CA GLY A 250 -1.34 -10.54 -23.90
C GLY A 250 -0.54 -10.71 -25.20
N GLY A 251 0.76 -10.43 -25.13
CA GLY A 251 1.78 -10.91 -26.07
C GLY A 251 2.02 -10.05 -27.32
N ALA A 252 3.29 -9.76 -27.60
CA ALA A 252 3.74 -9.19 -28.87
C ALA A 252 3.43 -10.14 -30.03
N GLY A 253 2.32 -9.89 -30.72
CA GLY A 253 1.89 -10.61 -31.92
C GLY A 253 0.81 -9.80 -32.66
N PRO A 254 0.71 -9.91 -34.00
CA PRO A 254 -0.19 -9.08 -34.79
C PRO A 254 -1.64 -9.37 -34.43
N HIS A 255 -2.43 -8.30 -34.29
CA HIS A 255 -3.85 -8.32 -33.98
C HIS A 255 -4.61 -9.26 -34.93
N SER A 256 -5.19 -10.33 -34.39
CA SER A 256 -6.14 -11.15 -35.13
C SER A 256 -7.55 -10.89 -34.62
N HIS A 257 -8.41 -10.40 -35.52
CA HIS A 257 -9.84 -10.29 -35.28
C HIS A 257 -10.51 -11.59 -35.74
N VAL A 258 -11.14 -12.31 -34.81
CA VAL A 258 -12.00 -13.45 -35.16
C VAL A 258 -13.45 -13.00 -35.03
N HIS A 259 -14.13 -12.87 -36.17
CA HIS A 259 -15.57 -12.67 -36.21
C HIS A 259 -16.29 -14.03 -36.08
N PRO A 260 -17.34 -14.14 -35.24
CA PRO A 260 -18.21 -15.30 -35.28
C PRO A 260 -19.01 -15.27 -36.59
N LEU A 261 -18.94 -16.35 -37.36
CA LEU A 261 -19.85 -16.55 -38.49
C LEU A 261 -21.28 -16.77 -37.95
N SER A 262 -22.21 -16.04 -38.54
CA SER A 262 -23.66 -16.05 -38.31
C SER A 262 -24.31 -17.42 -38.47
#